data_AF-A0A0D0DPC5-F1
#
_entry.id   AF-A0A0D0DPC5-F1
#
_cell.length_a   1.000
_cell.length_b   1.000
_cell.length_c   1.000
_cell.angle_alpha   90.00
_cell.angle_beta   90.00
_cell.angle_gamma   90.00
#
_symmetry.space_group_name_H-M   'P 1'
#
loop_
_entity.id
_entity.type
_entity.pdbx_description
1 polymer ?
#
loop_
_entity_poly.entity_id
_entity_poly.type
_entity_poly.pdbx_seq_one_letter_code
_entity_poly.pdbx_strand_id
1 'polypeptide(L)'
;MAVAFRLARLPDYPLNFLRHLIYAALTSWAVRSVSAASLVSVQDLHRLQDPNVILSDNNGTITVYSPITGQEIPQGIASDGSGGGFSTTAIVWIVFSFTVGGPLLLVGFRGWRLTLGAAIGTAAALASWAVFVNTLDNVGISDIALTTVVLALFGLGFLLGILELSRVAGILVLGILGGLAIGVRIVLLRSGLLVPDSTAYFVNWLIIGFCGLSGGILVVWKQRIGLLNGCASTGSFLCALGFDLVINQQSGMSRGLRFLFDRNRYHVVDTVINGYSPPMTTVIILVVSLAITPPFAYAQWKVFKRPFSGIQTEDFGSVYDPKEELPHDDESSSPESSIMPCTPATEKLPERPFDEIKKEGSSRSDCHQLV
;
A
#
# COMPACT_ATOMS: atom_id res chain seq x y z
N MET A 1 -12.95 25.22 -16.95
CA MET A 1 -12.85 23.82 -17.43
C MET A 1 -11.68 23.61 -18.41
N ALA A 2 -10.58 24.38 -18.29
CA ALA A 2 -9.45 24.39 -19.24
C ALA A 2 -8.07 24.08 -18.61
N VAL A 3 -8.04 23.67 -17.33
CA VAL A 3 -6.79 23.32 -16.61
C VAL A 3 -6.59 21.80 -16.49
N ALA A 4 -7.61 21.01 -16.84
CA ALA A 4 -7.52 19.54 -16.84
C ALA A 4 -6.59 18.96 -17.92
N PHE A 5 -6.04 19.81 -18.82
CA PHE A 5 -5.18 19.38 -19.93
C PHE A 5 -3.69 19.75 -19.77
N ARG A 6 -3.27 20.45 -18.70
CA ARG A 6 -1.84 20.76 -18.47
C ARG A 6 -1.09 19.80 -17.54
N LEU A 7 -1.75 18.77 -17.03
CA LEU A 7 -1.07 17.59 -16.46
C LEU A 7 -0.63 16.57 -17.52
N ALA A 8 -1.07 16.74 -18.78
CA ALA A 8 -0.58 15.99 -19.93
C ALA A 8 0.71 16.59 -20.55
N ARG A 9 1.28 17.63 -19.92
CA ARG A 9 2.51 18.29 -20.37
C ARG A 9 3.56 18.35 -19.25
N LEU A 10 3.57 17.33 -18.38
CA LEU A 10 4.81 16.97 -17.69
C LEU A 10 5.73 16.38 -18.78
N PRO A 11 6.92 16.96 -19.02
CA PRO A 11 7.89 16.42 -19.99
C PRO A 11 8.16 14.94 -19.67
N ASP A 12 8.60 14.15 -20.66
CA ASP A 12 8.76 12.68 -20.71
C ASP A 12 9.45 11.96 -19.52
N TYR A 13 9.77 12.68 -18.45
CA TYR A 13 10.30 12.23 -17.17
C TYR A 13 9.53 11.09 -16.49
N PRO A 14 8.18 11.05 -16.38
CA PRO A 14 7.53 9.91 -15.73
C PRO A 14 7.64 8.63 -16.57
N LEU A 15 7.68 8.76 -17.90
CA LEU A 15 7.88 7.64 -18.82
C LEU A 15 9.33 7.14 -18.78
N ASN A 16 10.30 8.06 -18.71
CA ASN A 16 11.71 7.71 -18.57
C ASN A 16 12.02 7.10 -17.20
N PHE A 17 11.43 7.61 -16.12
CA PHE A 17 11.54 7.03 -14.79
C PHE A 17 10.91 5.63 -14.73
N LEU A 18 9.71 5.45 -15.30
CA LEU A 18 9.08 4.14 -15.40
C LEU A 18 9.89 3.17 -16.28
N ARG A 19 10.47 3.64 -17.40
CA ARG A 19 11.41 2.86 -18.22
C ARG A 19 12.63 2.46 -17.41
N HIS A 20 13.27 3.37 -16.69
CA HIS A 20 14.45 3.05 -15.87
C HIS A 20 14.12 2.06 -14.74
N LEU A 21 12.95 2.17 -14.10
CA LEU A 21 12.50 1.24 -13.08
C LEU A 21 12.22 -0.16 -13.68
N ILE A 22 11.59 -0.21 -14.85
CA ILE A 22 11.37 -1.45 -15.61
C ILE A 22 12.70 -2.05 -16.06
N TYR A 23 13.64 -1.26 -16.57
CA TYR A 23 14.97 -1.75 -16.96
C TYR A 23 15.75 -2.26 -15.76
N ALA A 24 15.71 -1.60 -14.59
CA ALA A 24 16.35 -2.06 -13.37
C ALA A 24 15.72 -3.37 -12.84
N ALA A 25 14.40 -3.49 -12.90
CA ALA A 25 13.70 -4.72 -12.53
C ALA A 25 14.04 -5.87 -13.50
N LEU A 26 14.01 -5.63 -14.81
CA LEU A 26 14.34 -6.61 -15.83
C LEU A 26 15.81 -7.03 -15.79
N THR A 27 16.76 -6.12 -15.53
CA THR A 27 18.17 -6.48 -15.37
C THR A 27 18.40 -7.29 -14.09
N SER A 28 17.73 -6.96 -12.98
CA SER A 28 17.78 -7.76 -11.75
C SER A 28 17.22 -9.18 -11.92
N TRP A 29 16.21 -9.34 -12.80
CA TRP A 29 15.58 -10.62 -13.11
C TRP A 29 16.40 -11.45 -14.12
N ALA A 30 17.00 -10.80 -15.11
CA ALA A 30 17.87 -11.42 -16.11
C ALA A 30 19.17 -11.96 -15.50
N VAL A 31 19.70 -11.32 -14.45
CA VAL A 31 20.93 -11.77 -13.75
C VAL A 31 20.72 -13.07 -12.94
N ARG A 32 19.47 -13.49 -12.66
CA ARG A 32 19.19 -14.73 -11.91
C ARG A 32 18.72 -15.92 -12.74
N SER A 33 18.53 -15.75 -14.06
CA SER A 33 17.82 -16.73 -14.89
C SER A 33 18.72 -17.50 -15.85
N VAL A 34 19.88 -17.97 -15.38
CA VAL A 34 20.70 -18.96 -16.12
C VAL A 34 21.20 -20.01 -15.13
N SER A 35 20.45 -21.10 -14.98
CA SER A 35 20.97 -22.47 -14.89
C SER A 35 19.87 -23.52 -14.67
N ALA A 36 19.90 -24.51 -15.58
CA ALA A 36 19.48 -25.91 -15.49
C ALA A 36 17.99 -26.28 -15.42
N ALA A 37 17.54 -26.89 -16.51
CA ALA A 37 16.42 -27.81 -16.57
C ALA A 37 16.93 -29.26 -16.43
N SER A 38 16.33 -30.05 -15.54
CA SER A 38 16.34 -31.51 -15.61
C SER A 38 15.18 -32.08 -14.77
N LEU A 39 14.44 -33.02 -15.38
CA LEU A 39 13.30 -33.78 -14.84
C LEU A 39 13.64 -34.49 -13.53
N VAL A 40 12.79 -34.37 -12.50
CA VAL A 40 12.91 -35.10 -11.23
C VAL A 40 11.57 -35.69 -10.76
N SER A 41 11.73 -36.85 -10.12
CA SER A 41 10.78 -37.82 -9.58
C SER A 41 10.09 -37.38 -8.28
N VAL A 42 9.01 -38.09 -7.93
CA VAL A 42 8.01 -37.91 -6.84
C VAL A 42 8.56 -37.85 -5.39
N GLN A 43 9.88 -37.68 -5.18
CA GLN A 43 10.49 -37.35 -3.87
C GLN A 43 10.57 -35.84 -3.57
N ASP A 44 10.02 -34.98 -4.44
CA ASP A 44 10.20 -33.52 -4.41
C ASP A 44 9.37 -32.75 -3.35
N LEU A 45 8.70 -33.41 -2.40
CA LEU A 45 7.94 -32.70 -1.35
C LEU A 45 8.83 -32.00 -0.29
N HIS A 46 10.14 -32.27 -0.24
CA HIS A 46 11.06 -31.74 0.78
C HIS A 46 11.86 -30.48 0.38
N ARG A 47 11.66 -29.93 -0.83
CA ARG A 47 12.66 -29.08 -1.49
C ARG A 47 12.52 -27.56 -1.35
N LEU A 48 11.80 -27.08 -0.33
CA LEU A 48 11.47 -25.65 -0.21
C LEU A 48 12.24 -24.83 0.81
N GLN A 49 13.20 -25.43 1.50
CA GLN A 49 13.90 -24.76 2.58
C GLN A 49 15.38 -25.09 2.51
N ASP A 50 16.09 -24.36 1.63
CA ASP A 50 17.40 -24.74 1.12
C ASP A 50 17.31 -26.11 0.40
N PRO A 51 17.54 -26.23 -0.92
CA PRO A 51 17.65 -27.56 -1.57
C PRO A 51 18.76 -28.45 -0.97
N ASN A 52 19.42 -27.96 0.09
CA ASN A 52 20.53 -28.51 0.80
C ASN A 52 20.21 -28.78 2.28
N VAL A 53 19.11 -29.47 2.61
CA VAL A 53 18.92 -30.04 3.96
C VAL A 53 18.37 -31.45 3.92
N ILE A 54 18.93 -32.31 4.78
CA ILE A 54 18.48 -33.68 5.02
C ILE A 54 17.82 -33.69 6.40
N LEU A 55 16.57 -34.10 6.47
CA LEU A 55 15.87 -34.30 7.74
C LEU A 55 16.03 -35.75 8.18
N SER A 56 16.51 -35.96 9.40
CA SER A 56 16.59 -37.28 10.03
C SER A 56 15.78 -37.28 11.31
N ASP A 57 14.78 -38.15 11.37
CA ASP A 57 14.00 -38.39 12.58
C ASP A 57 14.66 -39.53 13.37
N ASN A 58 15.25 -39.16 14.51
CA ASN A 58 15.84 -40.11 15.44
C ASN A 58 15.02 -40.09 16.73
N ASN A 59 14.15 -41.09 16.90
CA ASN A 59 13.28 -41.27 18.08
C ASN A 59 12.36 -40.06 18.37
N GLY A 60 11.80 -39.43 17.32
CA GLY A 60 10.90 -38.28 17.45
C GLY A 60 11.63 -36.94 17.56
N THR A 61 12.96 -36.93 17.54
CA THR A 61 13.76 -35.72 17.42
C THR A 61 14.19 -35.55 15.96
N ILE A 62 13.68 -34.51 15.31
CA ILE A 62 14.06 -34.17 13.94
C ILE A 62 15.34 -33.37 13.97
N THR A 63 16.40 -33.96 13.42
CA THR A 63 17.70 -33.34 13.23
C THR A 63 17.86 -32.93 11.77
N VAL A 64 18.51 -31.79 11.53
CA VAL A 64 18.67 -31.22 10.19
C VAL A 64 20.14 -31.27 9.84
N TYR A 65 20.50 -31.87 8.71
CA TYR A 65 21.87 -31.97 8.23
C TYR A 65 22.06 -31.23 6.92
N SER A 66 23.21 -30.59 6.75
CA SER A 66 23.63 -30.08 5.44
C SER A 66 24.12 -31.24 4.57
N PRO A 67 23.62 -31.42 3.33
CA PRO A 67 24.08 -32.45 2.41
C PRO A 67 25.45 -32.13 1.82
N ILE A 68 25.90 -30.86 1.89
CA ILE A 68 27.22 -30.46 1.38
C ILE A 68 28.31 -30.83 2.38
N THR A 69 28.09 -30.55 3.67
CA THR A 69 29.10 -30.76 4.72
C THR A 69 28.87 -32.01 5.56
N GLY A 70 27.67 -32.58 5.51
CA GLY A 70 27.23 -33.64 6.43
C GLY A 70 27.06 -33.17 7.88
N GLN A 71 27.24 -31.88 8.17
CA GLN A 71 27.16 -31.34 9.52
C GLN A 71 25.71 -31.03 9.91
N GLU A 72 25.40 -31.21 11.19
CA GLU A 72 24.13 -30.82 11.77
C GLU A 72 23.98 -29.28 11.72
N ILE A 73 22.82 -28.82 11.28
CA ILE A 73 22.40 -27.43 11.30
C ILE A 73 21.55 -27.24 12.55
N PRO A 74 22.08 -26.56 13.59
CA PRO A 74 21.35 -26.38 14.83
C PRO A 74 20.06 -25.62 14.55
N GLN A 75 18.94 -26.10 15.08
CA GLN A 75 17.65 -25.45 14.88
C GLN A 75 17.40 -24.45 16.01
N GLY A 76 16.94 -23.26 15.64
CA GLY A 76 16.62 -22.19 16.59
C GLY A 76 15.14 -22.11 16.91
N ILE A 77 14.82 -21.31 17.93
CA ILE A 77 13.44 -20.86 18.12
C ILE A 77 13.10 -19.96 16.95
N ALA A 78 12.15 -20.40 16.14
CA ALA A 78 11.58 -19.61 15.08
C ALA A 78 10.76 -18.46 15.71
N SER A 79 11.43 -17.41 16.19
CA SER A 79 10.82 -16.16 16.64
C SER A 79 10.73 -15.17 15.48
N ASP A 80 9.61 -14.45 15.41
CA ASP A 80 9.36 -13.33 14.50
C ASP A 80 9.03 -12.04 15.28
N GLY A 81 9.24 -12.07 16.60
CA GLY A 81 8.96 -10.94 17.48
C GLY A 81 7.47 -10.70 17.71
N SER A 82 6.60 -11.66 17.39
CA SER A 82 5.16 -11.57 17.64
C SER A 82 4.75 -12.09 19.03
N GLY A 83 5.65 -12.74 19.78
CA GLY A 83 5.32 -13.35 21.07
C GLY A 83 4.50 -14.63 20.95
N GLY A 84 4.00 -15.10 22.09
CA GLY A 84 2.98 -16.15 22.17
C GLY A 84 1.74 -15.63 22.89
N GLY A 85 0.55 -16.04 22.46
CA GLY A 85 -0.72 -15.65 23.06
C GLY A 85 -0.89 -14.13 23.14
N PHE A 86 -1.30 -13.64 24.31
CA PHE A 86 -1.40 -12.20 24.64
C PHE A 86 -0.18 -11.69 25.43
N SER A 87 1.01 -12.18 25.09
CA SER A 87 2.26 -11.59 25.59
C SER A 87 2.35 -10.09 25.21
N THR A 88 3.22 -9.35 25.91
CA THR A 88 3.39 -7.91 25.69
C THR A 88 3.67 -7.55 24.23
N THR A 89 4.50 -8.34 23.53
CA THR A 89 4.82 -8.14 22.12
C THR A 89 3.60 -8.36 21.21
N ALA A 90 2.79 -9.39 21.47
CA ALA A 90 1.56 -9.63 20.73
C ALA A 90 0.56 -8.46 20.90
N ILE A 91 0.37 -7.98 22.13
CA ILE A 91 -0.49 -6.82 22.42
C ILE A 91 0.01 -5.58 21.68
N VAL A 92 1.33 -5.34 21.68
CA VAL A 92 1.94 -4.22 20.95
C VAL A 92 1.63 -4.30 19.44
N TRP A 93 1.75 -5.48 18.82
CA TRP A 93 1.40 -5.67 17.41
C TRP A 93 -0.10 -5.49 17.12
N ILE A 94 -0.98 -5.93 18.02
CA ILE A 94 -2.43 -5.69 17.92
C ILE A 94 -2.70 -4.18 17.94
N VAL A 95 -2.16 -3.47 18.92
CA VAL A 95 -2.34 -2.01 19.07
C VAL A 95 -1.78 -1.27 17.86
N PHE A 96 -0.57 -1.62 17.41
CA PHE A 96 0.05 -1.06 16.21
C PHE A 96 -0.83 -1.26 14.98
N SER A 97 -1.32 -2.48 14.77
CA SER A 97 -2.15 -2.84 13.61
C SER A 97 -3.42 -1.99 13.53
N PHE A 98 -4.12 -1.78 14.66
CA PHE A 98 -5.30 -0.92 14.68
C PHE A 98 -4.97 0.57 14.61
N THR A 99 -3.90 1.01 15.28
CA THR A 99 -3.48 2.42 15.33
C THR A 99 -3.06 2.94 13.96
N VAL A 100 -2.42 2.11 13.14
CA VAL A 100 -2.03 2.47 11.77
C VAL A 100 -3.13 2.10 10.77
N GLY A 101 -3.70 0.90 10.91
CA GLY A 101 -4.69 0.35 9.97
C GLY A 101 -6.01 1.11 9.97
N GLY A 102 -6.55 1.42 11.14
CA GLY A 102 -7.84 2.10 11.30
C GLY A 102 -7.87 3.47 10.60
N PRO A 103 -6.94 4.39 10.93
CA PRO A 103 -6.86 5.68 10.27
C PRO A 103 -6.66 5.59 8.75
N LEU A 104 -5.81 4.67 8.27
CA LEU A 104 -5.62 4.46 6.82
C LEU A 104 -6.92 3.99 6.15
N LEU A 105 -7.64 3.05 6.76
CA LEU A 105 -8.89 2.49 6.23
C LEU A 105 -10.03 3.51 6.21
N LEU A 106 -10.14 4.37 7.22
CA LEU A 106 -11.28 5.27 7.39
C LEU A 106 -11.03 6.65 6.76
N VAL A 107 -9.86 7.23 7.00
CA VAL A 107 -9.56 8.64 6.70
C VAL A 107 -8.20 8.86 6.04
N GLY A 108 -7.58 7.81 5.51
CA GLY A 108 -6.23 7.86 4.92
C GLY A 108 -6.07 8.93 3.83
N PHE A 109 -7.13 9.29 3.11
CA PHE A 109 -7.02 10.32 2.09
C PHE A 109 -6.99 11.78 2.63
N ARG A 110 -7.41 12.04 3.87
CA ARG A 110 -7.58 13.40 4.43
C ARG A 110 -6.25 14.08 4.83
N GLY A 111 -5.28 13.30 5.31
CA GLY A 111 -4.05 13.80 5.93
C GLY A 111 -2.81 13.26 5.24
N TRP A 112 -2.43 13.85 4.11
CA TRP A 112 -1.39 13.29 3.24
C TRP A 112 -0.08 13.01 4.00
N ARG A 113 0.40 13.91 4.88
CA ARG A 113 1.63 13.70 5.66
C ARG A 113 1.57 12.47 6.56
N LEU A 114 0.49 12.29 7.30
CA LEU A 114 0.32 11.15 8.20
C LEU A 114 0.19 9.84 7.40
N THR A 115 -0.50 9.89 6.27
CA THR A 115 -0.69 8.74 5.39
C THR A 115 0.60 8.32 4.70
N LEU A 116 1.39 9.27 4.23
CA LEU A 116 2.70 9.00 3.63
C LEU A 116 3.71 8.55 4.69
N GLY A 117 3.67 9.14 5.89
CA GLY A 117 4.36 8.64 7.08
C GLY A 117 4.02 7.18 7.35
N ALA A 118 2.74 6.86 7.47
CA ALA A 118 2.27 5.50 7.72
C ALA A 118 2.70 4.53 6.61
N ALA A 119 2.66 4.95 5.34
CA ALA A 119 3.11 4.14 4.22
C ALA A 119 4.61 3.82 4.28
N ILE A 120 5.46 4.84 4.41
CA ILE A 120 6.92 4.64 4.46
C ILE A 120 7.32 3.90 5.74
N GLY A 121 6.73 4.25 6.88
CA GLY A 121 6.93 3.53 8.14
C GLY A 121 6.56 2.06 8.03
N THR A 122 5.39 1.73 7.47
CA THR A 122 4.95 0.33 7.30
C THR A 122 5.87 -0.43 6.34
N ALA A 123 6.34 0.21 5.26
CA ALA A 123 7.31 -0.40 4.37
C ALA A 123 8.64 -0.69 5.08
N ALA A 124 9.14 0.25 5.90
CA ALA A 124 10.35 0.07 6.69
C ALA A 124 10.18 -1.05 7.74
N ALA A 125 9.04 -1.11 8.41
CA ALA A 125 8.70 -2.18 9.37
C ALA A 125 8.69 -3.55 8.69
N LEU A 126 7.97 -3.68 7.57
CA LEU A 126 7.89 -4.94 6.81
C LEU A 126 9.25 -5.38 6.30
N ALA A 127 10.03 -4.47 5.71
CA ALA A 127 11.35 -4.78 5.16
C ALA A 127 12.33 -5.20 6.27
N SER A 128 12.38 -4.46 7.38
CA SER A 128 13.26 -4.80 8.51
C SER A 128 12.87 -6.10 9.18
N TRP A 129 11.58 -6.31 9.43
CA TRP A 129 11.07 -7.58 9.96
C TRP A 129 11.43 -8.77 9.05
N ALA A 130 11.22 -8.62 7.74
CA ALA A 130 11.56 -9.65 6.77
C ALA A 130 13.07 -9.97 6.77
N VAL A 131 13.93 -8.95 6.89
CA VAL A 131 15.37 -9.16 7.05
C VAL A 131 15.65 -9.97 8.31
N PHE A 132 15.15 -9.55 9.47
CA PHE A 132 15.44 -10.24 10.72
C PHE A 132 15.00 -11.70 10.72
N VAL A 133 13.77 -12.01 10.30
CA VAL A 133 13.29 -13.40 10.26
C VAL A 133 14.21 -14.29 9.40
N ASN A 134 14.82 -13.73 8.36
CA ASN A 134 15.74 -14.45 7.47
C ASN A 134 17.21 -14.44 7.89
N THR A 135 17.61 -13.59 8.84
CA THR A 135 19.03 -13.44 9.23
C THR A 135 19.34 -13.86 10.66
N LEU A 136 18.33 -14.15 11.49
CA LEU A 136 18.55 -14.65 12.84
C LEU A 136 19.24 -16.02 12.82
N ASP A 137 20.15 -16.25 13.75
CA ASP A 137 20.81 -17.54 13.91
C ASP A 137 19.98 -18.49 14.78
N ASN A 138 20.58 -19.63 15.16
CA ASN A 138 19.93 -20.62 16.02
C ASN A 138 19.77 -20.16 17.48
N VAL A 139 20.49 -19.13 17.93
CA VAL A 139 20.34 -18.56 19.27
C VAL A 139 19.13 -17.62 19.30
N GLY A 140 18.94 -16.87 18.22
CA GLY A 140 17.83 -15.94 18.05
C GLY A 140 17.99 -14.67 18.89
N ILE A 141 16.95 -13.83 18.86
CA ILE A 141 16.85 -12.59 19.64
C ILE A 141 15.52 -12.62 20.38
N SER A 142 15.47 -12.05 21.60
CA SER A 142 14.23 -11.94 22.36
C SER A 142 13.16 -11.18 21.58
N ASP A 143 11.93 -11.66 21.60
CA ASP A 143 10.82 -11.08 20.85
C ASP A 143 10.66 -9.58 21.12
N ILE A 144 10.77 -9.16 22.39
CA ILE A 144 10.62 -7.75 22.77
C ILE A 144 11.67 -6.85 22.13
N ALA A 145 12.92 -7.31 22.03
CA ALA A 145 13.98 -6.58 21.36
C ALA A 145 13.70 -6.47 19.86
N LEU A 146 13.27 -7.58 19.24
CA LEU A 146 12.94 -7.60 17.82
C LEU A 146 11.75 -6.68 17.49
N THR A 147 10.65 -6.77 18.25
CA THR A 147 9.49 -5.87 18.12
C THR A 147 9.93 -4.41 18.27
N THR A 148 10.75 -4.10 19.28
CA THR A 148 11.21 -2.73 19.56
C THR A 148 12.01 -2.17 18.39
N VAL A 149 12.94 -2.95 17.83
CA VAL A 149 13.74 -2.50 16.68
C VAL A 149 12.87 -2.27 15.44
N VAL A 150 11.97 -3.20 15.12
CA VAL A 150 11.07 -3.08 13.97
C VAL A 150 10.15 -1.86 14.11
N LEU A 151 9.59 -1.61 15.29
CA LEU A 151 8.75 -0.43 15.54
C LEU A 151 9.54 0.88 15.63
N ALA A 152 10.80 0.85 16.07
CA ALA A 152 11.67 2.02 15.99
C ALA A 152 11.94 2.39 14.51
N LEU A 153 12.20 1.40 13.66
CA LEU A 153 12.37 1.61 12.21
C LEU A 153 11.07 2.06 11.53
N PHE A 154 9.90 1.57 11.98
CA PHE A 154 8.61 2.15 11.60
C PHE A 154 8.57 3.64 11.94
N GLY A 155 8.89 4.01 13.19
CA GLY A 155 8.86 5.39 13.66
C GLY A 155 9.78 6.31 12.85
N LEU A 156 11.00 5.86 12.55
CA LEU A 156 11.94 6.60 11.70
C LEU A 156 11.40 6.76 10.26
N GLY A 157 10.90 5.67 9.66
CA GLY A 157 10.26 5.72 8.34
C GLY A 157 9.03 6.64 8.32
N PHE A 158 8.26 6.66 9.40
CA PHE A 158 7.10 7.53 9.57
C PHE A 158 7.49 9.00 9.63
N LEU A 159 8.51 9.35 10.43
CA LEU A 159 9.04 10.71 10.51
C LEU A 159 9.57 11.18 9.14
N LEU A 160 10.29 10.33 8.41
CA LEU A 160 10.74 10.61 7.05
C LEU A 160 9.56 10.81 6.09
N GLY A 161 8.50 10.01 6.21
CA GLY A 161 7.29 10.10 5.38
C GLY A 161 6.43 11.35 5.61
N ILE A 162 6.59 12.03 6.75
CA ILE A 162 5.93 13.32 7.02
C ILE A 162 6.59 14.47 6.24
N LEU A 163 7.88 14.36 5.90
CA LEU A 163 8.64 15.40 5.23
C LEU A 163 8.18 15.61 3.78
N GLU A 164 8.26 16.84 3.28
CA GLU A 164 7.87 17.16 1.89
C GLU A 164 8.74 16.43 0.86
N LEU A 165 10.01 16.18 1.20
CA LEU A 165 10.97 15.48 0.34
C LEU A 165 10.53 14.05 0.00
N SER A 166 9.87 13.36 0.93
CA SER A 166 9.45 11.98 0.75
C SER A 166 8.11 11.86 0.02
N ARG A 167 7.45 12.97 -0.35
CA ARG A 167 6.08 12.99 -0.87
C ARG A 167 5.87 12.06 -2.06
N VAL A 168 6.74 12.14 -3.07
CA VAL A 168 6.62 11.32 -4.29
C VAL A 168 6.87 9.85 -3.98
N ALA A 169 7.90 9.56 -3.17
CA ALA A 169 8.22 8.20 -2.75
C ALA A 169 7.09 7.58 -1.92
N GLY A 170 6.54 8.31 -0.95
CA GLY A 170 5.43 7.84 -0.11
C GLY A 170 4.17 7.54 -0.91
N ILE A 171 3.83 8.38 -1.90
CA ILE A 171 2.68 8.15 -2.79
C ILE A 171 2.86 6.83 -3.55
N LEU A 172 4.04 6.59 -4.11
CA LEU A 172 4.36 5.36 -4.83
C LEU A 172 4.37 4.13 -3.90
N VAL A 173 5.03 4.24 -2.74
CA VAL A 173 5.13 3.19 -1.72
C VAL A 173 3.74 2.80 -1.23
N LEU A 174 2.83 3.75 -1.00
CA LEU A 174 1.45 3.45 -0.60
C LEU A 174 0.69 2.66 -1.66
N GLY A 175 0.86 3.00 -2.94
CA GLY A 175 0.30 2.22 -4.05
C GLY A 175 0.80 0.79 -4.06
N ILE A 176 2.12 0.61 -3.92
CA ILE A 176 2.77 -0.70 -3.88
C ILE A 176 2.29 -1.50 -2.67
N LEU A 177 2.30 -0.93 -1.46
CA LEU A 177 1.81 -1.58 -0.25
C LEU A 177 0.34 -1.98 -0.35
N GLY A 178 -0.50 -1.14 -0.96
CA GLY A 178 -1.90 -1.46 -1.22
C GLY A 178 -2.05 -2.68 -2.13
N GLY A 179 -1.24 -2.77 -3.18
CA GLY A 179 -1.19 -3.94 -4.06
C GLY A 179 -0.65 -5.19 -3.37
N LEU A 180 0.48 -5.07 -2.66
CA LEU A 180 1.07 -6.17 -1.89
C LEU A 180 0.09 -6.73 -0.86
N ALA A 181 -0.64 -5.86 -0.16
CA ALA A 181 -1.65 -6.26 0.81
C ALA A 181 -2.77 -7.11 0.17
N ILE A 182 -3.18 -6.84 -1.07
CA ILE A 182 -4.14 -7.70 -1.81
C ILE A 182 -3.50 -9.05 -2.11
N GLY A 183 -2.30 -9.04 -2.72
CA GLY A 183 -1.62 -10.27 -3.12
C GLY A 183 -1.32 -11.20 -1.94
N VAL A 184 -0.85 -10.64 -0.83
CA VAL A 184 -0.60 -11.41 0.41
C VAL A 184 -1.89 -12.04 0.91
N ARG A 185 -3.00 -11.29 0.99
CA ARG A 185 -4.29 -11.86 1.43
C ARG A 185 -4.75 -13.02 0.54
N ILE A 186 -4.61 -12.88 -0.78
CA ILE A 186 -4.94 -13.95 -1.74
C ILE A 186 -4.09 -15.20 -1.47
N VAL A 187 -2.77 -15.02 -1.31
CA VAL A 187 -1.85 -16.13 -1.08
C VAL A 187 -2.10 -16.84 0.26
N LEU A 188 -2.52 -16.09 1.29
CA LEU A 188 -2.82 -16.58 2.63
C LEU A 188 -4.17 -17.34 2.74
N LEU A 189 -5.02 -17.36 1.70
CA LEU A 189 -6.32 -18.04 1.76
C LEU A 189 -6.22 -19.58 1.81
N ARG A 190 -5.07 -20.15 1.44
CA ARG A 190 -4.89 -21.61 1.33
C ARG A 190 -3.82 -22.12 2.29
N SER A 191 -4.02 -23.31 2.83
CA SER A 191 -3.00 -24.05 3.58
C SER A 191 -1.81 -24.41 2.69
N GLY A 192 -0.60 -24.38 3.25
CA GLY A 192 0.65 -24.47 2.48
C GLY A 192 0.87 -23.31 1.50
N LEU A 193 -0.03 -22.30 1.56
CA LEU A 193 -0.22 -21.17 0.64
C LEU A 193 -0.78 -21.56 -0.74
N LEU A 194 -1.08 -20.56 -1.58
CA LEU A 194 -1.91 -20.75 -2.78
C LEU A 194 -1.34 -21.80 -3.75
N VAL A 195 -0.03 -21.74 -4.00
CA VAL A 195 0.73 -22.79 -4.67
C VAL A 195 1.61 -23.47 -3.61
N PRO A 196 1.17 -24.62 -3.05
CA PRO A 196 1.88 -25.31 -1.99
C PRO A 196 3.04 -26.16 -2.51
N ASP A 197 3.10 -26.39 -3.83
CA ASP A 197 4.17 -27.14 -4.47
C ASP A 197 5.51 -26.45 -4.24
N SER A 198 6.49 -27.26 -3.82
CA SER A 198 7.81 -26.80 -3.46
C SER A 198 8.56 -26.17 -4.62
N THR A 199 8.41 -26.77 -5.80
CA THR A 199 9.08 -26.34 -7.02
C THR A 199 8.49 -25.04 -7.58
N ALA A 200 7.22 -24.79 -7.30
CA ALA A 200 6.45 -23.65 -7.82
C ALA A 200 6.15 -22.59 -6.76
N TYR A 201 6.78 -22.65 -5.58
CA TYR A 201 6.51 -21.73 -4.48
C TYR A 201 6.72 -20.25 -4.84
N PHE A 202 7.71 -19.97 -5.71
CA PHE A 202 8.00 -18.63 -6.20
C PHE A 202 6.79 -17.98 -6.89
N VAL A 203 5.83 -18.78 -7.37
CA VAL A 203 4.57 -18.28 -7.95
C VAL A 203 3.77 -17.46 -6.94
N ASN A 204 3.79 -17.81 -5.65
CA ASN A 204 3.15 -17.01 -4.60
C ASN A 204 3.75 -15.58 -4.58
N TRP A 205 5.08 -15.48 -4.68
CA TRP A 205 5.79 -14.20 -4.76
C TRP A 205 5.53 -13.45 -6.07
N LEU A 206 5.37 -14.16 -7.19
CA LEU A 206 4.97 -13.53 -8.45
C LEU A 206 3.57 -12.91 -8.36
N ILE A 207 2.61 -13.59 -7.72
CA ILE A 207 1.26 -13.05 -7.50
C ILE A 207 1.33 -11.80 -6.62
N ILE A 208 2.04 -11.87 -5.50
CA ILE A 208 2.23 -10.73 -4.59
C ILE A 208 2.90 -9.55 -5.31
N GLY A 209 3.99 -9.82 -6.03
CA GLY A 209 4.74 -8.83 -6.79
C GLY A 209 3.91 -8.21 -7.91
N PHE A 210 3.12 -9.00 -8.63
CA PHE A 210 2.20 -8.52 -9.66
C PHE A 210 1.12 -7.59 -9.08
N CYS A 211 0.50 -7.97 -7.96
CA CYS A 211 -0.46 -7.10 -7.28
C CYS A 211 0.20 -5.80 -6.79
N GLY A 212 1.39 -5.88 -6.18
CA GLY A 212 2.18 -4.72 -5.75
C GLY A 212 2.52 -3.76 -6.90
N LEU A 213 3.03 -4.32 -8.00
CA LEU A 213 3.36 -3.55 -9.22
C LEU A 213 2.11 -2.89 -9.82
N SER A 214 1.00 -3.63 -9.89
CA SER A 214 -0.28 -3.09 -10.37
C SER A 214 -0.78 -1.92 -9.52
N GLY A 215 -0.61 -2.01 -8.19
CA GLY A 215 -0.90 -0.90 -7.27
C GLY A 215 -0.04 0.33 -7.52
N GLY A 216 1.26 0.14 -7.74
CA GLY A 216 2.19 1.23 -8.12
C GLY A 216 1.83 1.88 -9.46
N ILE A 217 1.57 1.07 -10.50
CA ILE A 217 1.14 1.55 -11.82
C ILE A 217 -0.18 2.33 -11.72
N LEU A 218 -1.14 1.85 -10.92
CA LEU A 218 -2.42 2.53 -10.72
C LEU A 218 -2.24 3.91 -10.10
N VAL A 219 -1.28 4.09 -9.18
CA VAL A 219 -0.92 5.40 -8.63
C VAL A 219 -0.30 6.31 -9.71
N VAL A 220 0.54 5.79 -10.59
CA VAL A 220 1.12 6.60 -11.68
C VAL A 220 0.05 7.00 -12.71
N TRP A 221 -0.83 6.07 -13.09
CA TRP A 221 -1.83 6.30 -14.14
C TRP A 221 -3.05 7.09 -13.65
N LYS A 222 -3.55 6.75 -12.46
CA LYS A 222 -4.75 7.33 -11.84
C LYS A 222 -4.50 7.56 -10.36
N GLN A 223 -3.56 8.46 -10.05
CA GLN A 223 -3.09 8.77 -8.70
C GLN A 223 -4.16 8.77 -7.62
N ARG A 224 -5.29 9.47 -7.84
CA ARG A 224 -6.36 9.52 -6.84
C ARG A 224 -6.97 8.14 -6.55
N ILE A 225 -7.26 7.34 -7.58
CA ILE A 225 -7.82 5.99 -7.43
C ILE A 225 -6.80 5.08 -6.77
N GLY A 226 -5.54 5.14 -7.23
CA GLY A 226 -4.44 4.36 -6.66
C GLY A 226 -4.22 4.64 -5.18
N LEU A 227 -4.25 5.92 -4.78
CA LEU A 227 -4.10 6.33 -3.38
C LEU A 227 -5.28 5.88 -2.50
N LEU A 228 -6.52 6.03 -2.97
CA LEU A 228 -7.71 5.61 -2.23
C LEU A 228 -7.72 4.09 -2.03
N ASN A 229 -7.41 3.34 -3.10
CA ASN A 229 -7.29 1.89 -3.03
C ASN A 229 -6.10 1.47 -2.14
N GLY A 230 -4.97 2.19 -2.22
CA GLY A 230 -3.81 1.98 -1.37
C GLY A 230 -4.13 2.13 0.12
N CYS A 231 -4.74 3.25 0.49
CA CYS A 231 -5.19 3.52 1.86
C CYS A 231 -6.14 2.43 2.38
N ALA A 232 -7.21 2.14 1.63
CA ALA A 232 -8.21 1.17 2.05
C ALA A 232 -7.65 -0.26 2.10
N SER A 233 -6.81 -0.64 1.15
CA SER A 233 -6.22 -1.98 1.07
C SER A 233 -5.20 -2.23 2.19
N THR A 234 -4.25 -1.31 2.38
CA THR A 234 -3.26 -1.43 3.46
C THR A 234 -3.93 -1.31 4.83
N GLY A 235 -4.88 -0.39 4.99
CA GLY A 235 -5.62 -0.22 6.24
C GLY A 235 -6.46 -1.44 6.61
N SER A 236 -7.23 -1.99 5.66
CA SER A 236 -8.03 -3.20 5.90
C SER A 236 -7.16 -4.43 6.17
N PHE A 237 -5.99 -4.55 5.54
CA PHE A 237 -5.03 -5.61 5.83
C PHE A 237 -4.51 -5.53 7.27
N LEU A 238 -4.09 -4.35 7.73
CA LEU A 238 -3.62 -4.17 9.10
C LEU A 238 -4.75 -4.39 10.12
N CYS A 239 -5.96 -3.87 9.88
CA CYS A 239 -7.10 -4.16 10.75
C CYS A 239 -7.43 -5.66 10.80
N ALA A 240 -7.39 -6.34 9.65
CA ALA A 240 -7.61 -7.79 9.57
C ALA A 240 -6.54 -8.56 10.35
N LEU A 241 -5.26 -8.18 10.21
CA LEU A 241 -4.17 -8.73 11.00
C LEU A 241 -4.38 -8.52 12.50
N GLY A 242 -4.81 -7.32 12.92
CA GLY A 242 -5.14 -7.02 14.32
C GLY A 242 -6.28 -7.88 14.86
N PHE A 243 -7.38 -8.03 14.11
CA PHE A 243 -8.48 -8.91 14.50
C PHE A 243 -8.06 -10.38 14.56
N ASP A 244 -7.28 -10.83 13.59
CA ASP A 244 -6.80 -12.20 13.54
C ASP A 244 -5.83 -12.52 14.70
N LEU A 245 -4.93 -11.59 15.05
CA LEU A 245 -4.08 -11.72 16.24
C LEU A 245 -4.90 -11.78 17.54
N VAL A 246 -6.04 -11.09 17.62
CA VAL A 246 -6.92 -11.17 18.80
C VAL A 246 -7.63 -12.53 18.89
N ILE A 247 -8.06 -13.08 17.75
CA ILE A 247 -8.92 -14.29 17.72
C ILE A 247 -8.07 -15.56 17.65
N ASN A 248 -7.14 -15.61 16.70
CA ASN A 248 -6.34 -16.77 16.34
C ASN A 248 -4.89 -16.66 16.83
N GLN A 249 -4.53 -15.55 17.49
CA GLN A 249 -3.18 -15.32 18.02
C GLN A 249 -2.14 -15.52 16.91
N GLN A 250 -1.05 -16.23 17.19
CA GLN A 250 0.02 -16.46 16.22
C GLN A 250 -0.31 -17.58 15.22
N SER A 251 -1.45 -18.27 15.32
CA SER A 251 -1.79 -19.40 14.44
C SER A 251 -2.41 -19.00 13.09
N GLY A 252 -2.90 -17.76 12.96
CA GLY A 252 -3.59 -17.27 11.77
C GLY A 252 -2.66 -16.54 10.78
N MET A 253 -3.02 -15.30 10.43
CA MET A 253 -2.30 -14.44 9.49
C MET A 253 -0.84 -14.25 9.88
N SER A 254 -0.51 -14.14 11.17
CA SER A 254 0.89 -14.04 11.63
C SER A 254 1.71 -15.26 11.21
N ARG A 255 1.19 -16.47 11.45
CA ARG A 255 1.82 -17.72 10.97
C ARG A 255 1.97 -17.71 9.46
N GLY A 256 0.93 -17.28 8.76
CA GLY A 256 0.94 -17.22 7.30
C GLY A 256 2.00 -16.27 6.75
N LEU A 257 2.15 -15.10 7.36
CA LEU A 257 3.18 -14.12 7.01
C LEU A 257 4.57 -14.69 7.28
N ARG A 258 4.78 -15.29 8.46
CA ARG A 258 6.04 -15.95 8.77
C ARG A 258 6.35 -17.05 7.76
N PHE A 259 5.42 -17.98 7.53
CA PHE A 259 5.59 -19.07 6.58
C PHE A 259 5.83 -18.57 5.14
N LEU A 260 5.31 -17.38 4.79
CA LEU A 260 5.57 -16.74 3.51
C LEU A 260 7.00 -16.19 3.39
N PHE A 261 7.44 -15.43 4.40
CA PHE A 261 8.68 -14.67 4.39
C PHE A 261 9.91 -15.41 4.94
N ASP A 262 9.74 -16.40 5.83
CA ASP A 262 10.82 -17.11 6.49
C ASP A 262 11.43 -18.17 5.55
N ARG A 263 12.65 -17.92 5.09
CA ARG A 263 13.49 -18.85 4.32
C ARG A 263 14.79 -19.17 5.05
N ASN A 264 14.77 -19.02 6.38
CA ASN A 264 15.95 -19.23 7.20
C ASN A 264 16.22 -20.73 7.40
N ARG A 265 17.47 -21.15 7.22
CA ARG A 265 17.94 -22.54 7.43
C ARG A 265 17.89 -22.98 8.90
N TYR A 266 17.86 -22.02 9.83
CA TYR A 266 17.78 -22.29 11.26
C TYR A 266 16.35 -22.53 11.74
N HIS A 267 15.34 -22.26 10.90
CA HIS A 267 13.91 -22.44 11.20
C HIS A 267 13.26 -23.53 10.33
N VAL A 268 14.05 -24.52 9.89
CA VAL A 268 13.57 -25.58 8.98
C VAL A 268 12.54 -26.46 9.63
N VAL A 269 12.84 -26.93 10.83
CA VAL A 269 11.95 -27.79 11.61
C VAL A 269 10.60 -27.11 11.83
N ASP A 270 10.58 -25.83 12.22
CA ASP A 270 9.34 -25.11 12.44
C ASP A 270 8.51 -24.94 11.16
N THR A 271 9.14 -24.50 10.06
CA THR A 271 8.42 -24.25 8.80
C THR A 271 7.93 -25.54 8.16
N VAL A 272 8.70 -26.63 8.17
CA VAL A 272 8.30 -27.91 7.56
C VAL A 272 7.24 -28.63 8.39
N ILE A 273 7.41 -28.69 9.71
CA ILE A 273 6.52 -29.48 10.58
C ILE A 273 5.23 -28.74 10.85
N ASN A 274 5.32 -27.47 11.28
CA ASN A 274 4.14 -26.73 11.70
C ASN A 274 3.42 -26.09 10.50
N GLY A 275 4.17 -25.76 9.44
CA GLY A 275 3.62 -25.24 8.18
C GLY A 275 2.72 -24.01 8.37
N TYR A 276 1.82 -23.80 7.41
CA TYR A 276 0.71 -22.85 7.53
C TYR A 276 -0.60 -23.55 7.19
N SER A 277 -1.47 -23.67 8.19
CA SER A 277 -2.82 -24.20 8.05
C SER A 277 -3.79 -23.21 8.69
N PRO A 278 -4.33 -22.24 7.92
CA PRO A 278 -5.13 -21.17 8.49
C PRO A 278 -6.40 -21.72 9.14
N PRO A 279 -6.73 -21.28 10.38
CA PRO A 279 -8.04 -21.48 10.95
C PRO A 279 -9.14 -20.95 10.02
N MET A 280 -10.33 -21.57 10.04
CA MET A 280 -11.47 -21.10 9.22
C MET A 280 -11.83 -19.64 9.51
N THR A 281 -11.69 -19.21 10.77
CA THR A 281 -11.83 -17.82 11.20
C THR A 281 -10.85 -16.89 10.48
N THR A 282 -9.58 -17.27 10.34
CA THR A 282 -8.58 -16.53 9.56
C THR A 282 -8.99 -16.40 8.10
N VAL A 283 -9.46 -17.49 7.47
CA VAL A 283 -9.93 -17.46 6.08
C VAL A 283 -11.10 -16.50 5.91
N ILE A 284 -12.06 -16.51 6.83
CA ILE A 284 -13.20 -15.57 6.84
C ILE A 284 -12.70 -14.13 6.97
N ILE A 285 -11.79 -13.85 7.92
CA ILE A 285 -11.21 -12.51 8.11
C ILE A 285 -10.51 -12.03 6.83
N LEU A 286 -9.73 -12.88 6.17
CA LEU A 286 -9.05 -12.57 4.92
C LEU A 286 -10.05 -12.21 3.80
N VAL A 287 -11.06 -13.06 3.57
CA VAL A 287 -12.10 -12.83 2.55
C VAL A 287 -12.89 -11.55 2.84
N VAL A 288 -13.32 -11.35 4.08
CA VAL A 288 -14.05 -10.13 4.49
C VAL A 288 -13.17 -8.90 4.28
N SER A 289 -11.90 -8.94 4.69
CA SER A 289 -10.98 -7.81 4.52
C SER A 289 -10.78 -7.41 3.05
N LEU A 290 -10.73 -8.39 2.14
CA LEU A 290 -10.69 -8.16 0.70
C LEU A 290 -12.00 -7.53 0.21
N ALA A 291 -13.14 -8.09 0.61
CA ALA A 291 -14.47 -7.62 0.21
C ALA A 291 -14.78 -6.19 0.67
N ILE A 292 -14.32 -5.77 1.86
CA ILE A 292 -14.53 -4.41 2.37
C ILE A 292 -13.61 -3.36 1.73
N THR A 293 -12.51 -3.77 1.08
CA THR A 293 -11.52 -2.83 0.52
C THR A 293 -12.16 -1.86 -0.49
N PRO A 294 -12.94 -2.31 -1.51
CA PRO A 294 -13.57 -1.39 -2.46
C PRO A 294 -14.63 -0.46 -1.85
N PRO A 295 -15.57 -0.93 -0.98
CA PRO A 295 -16.50 -0.05 -0.27
C PRO A 295 -15.81 1.06 0.52
N PHE A 296 -14.74 0.77 1.27
CA PHE A 296 -14.02 1.80 2.01
C PHE A 296 -13.25 2.76 1.09
N ALA A 297 -12.63 2.27 0.02
CA ALA A 297 -12.01 3.14 -0.99
C ALA A 297 -13.05 4.10 -1.62
N TYR A 298 -14.25 3.60 -1.92
CA TYR A 298 -15.36 4.39 -2.45
C TYR A 298 -15.93 5.39 -1.42
N ALA A 299 -16.05 4.98 -0.15
CA ALA A 299 -16.47 5.86 0.93
C ALA A 299 -15.49 7.04 1.09
N GLN A 300 -14.18 6.75 1.14
CA GLN A 300 -13.15 7.79 1.15
C GLN A 300 -13.22 8.70 -0.09
N TRP A 301 -13.48 8.14 -1.28
CA TRP A 301 -13.65 8.93 -2.51
C TRP A 301 -14.80 9.94 -2.40
N LYS A 302 -15.94 9.51 -1.84
CA LYS A 302 -17.14 10.35 -1.66
C LYS A 302 -16.94 11.44 -0.61
N VAL A 303 -16.35 11.08 0.53
CA VAL A 303 -16.15 12.00 1.67
C VAL A 303 -15.07 13.04 1.34
N PHE A 304 -13.97 12.63 0.70
CA PHE A 304 -12.83 13.50 0.44
C PHE A 304 -12.76 13.93 -1.02
N LYS A 305 -13.47 15.03 -1.34
CA LYS A 305 -13.52 15.60 -2.70
C LYS A 305 -12.27 16.38 -3.12
N ARG A 306 -11.52 16.91 -2.14
CA ARG A 306 -10.32 17.74 -2.35
C ARG A 306 -9.16 16.90 -2.91
N PRO A 307 -8.18 17.50 -3.62
CA PRO A 307 -6.98 16.79 -4.04
C PRO A 307 -6.15 16.33 -2.83
N PHE A 308 -5.39 15.25 -3.01
CA PHE A 308 -4.58 14.63 -1.94
C PHE A 308 -3.47 15.56 -1.44
N SER A 309 -2.73 16.18 -2.35
CA SER A 309 -1.80 17.26 -2.02
C SER A 309 -2.50 18.58 -2.30
N GLY A 310 -2.69 19.38 -1.25
CA GLY A 310 -3.08 20.77 -1.38
C GLY A 310 -1.86 21.55 -1.87
N ILE A 311 -1.52 21.41 -3.15
CA ILE A 311 -0.62 22.36 -3.78
C ILE A 311 -1.38 23.69 -3.74
N GLN A 312 -0.97 24.57 -2.82
CA GLN A 312 -1.21 25.99 -3.04
C GLN A 312 -0.46 26.28 -4.35
N THR A 313 -1.19 26.34 -5.45
CA THR A 313 -0.82 27.23 -6.54
C THR A 313 -0.82 28.59 -5.88
N GLU A 314 0.30 28.94 -5.24
CA GLU A 314 0.62 30.33 -5.00
C GLU A 314 0.55 30.94 -6.39
N ASP A 315 -0.43 31.82 -6.57
CA ASP A 315 -0.64 32.60 -7.77
C ASP A 315 0.58 33.52 -7.92
N PHE A 316 1.72 32.95 -8.36
CA PHE A 316 2.89 33.71 -8.84
C PHE A 316 2.54 34.59 -10.05
N GLY A 317 1.28 34.55 -10.51
CA GLY A 317 0.71 35.44 -11.52
C GLY A 317 0.31 36.83 -11.02
N SER A 318 0.47 37.18 -9.74
CA SER A 318 0.13 38.55 -9.25
C SER A 318 1.32 39.49 -9.01
N VAL A 319 2.57 39.06 -9.26
CA VAL A 319 3.78 39.89 -9.03
C VAL A 319 4.27 40.62 -10.29
N TYR A 320 3.58 40.46 -11.43
CA TYR A 320 3.79 41.31 -12.61
C TYR A 320 2.44 41.89 -13.05
N ASP A 321 2.05 43.02 -12.44
CA ASP A 321 1.23 44.02 -13.12
C ASP A 321 2.23 44.98 -13.79
N PRO A 322 2.61 44.77 -15.07
CA PRO A 322 3.40 45.74 -15.82
C PRO A 322 2.49 46.92 -16.16
N LYS A 323 2.08 47.68 -15.15
CA LYS A 323 1.83 49.11 -15.28
C LYS A 323 3.15 49.81 -15.04
N GLU A 324 4.11 49.48 -15.88
CA GLU A 324 5.17 50.42 -16.20
C GLU A 324 4.48 51.48 -17.04
N GLU A 325 4.11 52.57 -16.36
CA GLU A 325 3.58 53.80 -16.95
C GLU A 325 4.49 54.21 -18.11
N LEU A 326 3.97 54.15 -19.34
CA LEU A 326 4.55 54.91 -20.43
C LEU A 326 4.42 56.39 -20.07
N PRO A 327 5.50 57.18 -20.11
CA PRO A 327 5.39 58.63 -19.98
C PRO A 327 4.53 59.14 -21.13
N HIS A 328 3.41 59.74 -20.77
CA HIS A 328 2.51 60.43 -21.67
C HIS A 328 3.20 61.74 -22.05
N ASP A 329 3.77 61.83 -23.25
CA ASP A 329 4.27 63.09 -23.77
C ASP A 329 3.08 64.03 -24.01
N ASP A 330 3.08 65.13 -23.25
CA ASP A 330 2.22 66.28 -23.44
C ASP A 330 2.62 66.99 -24.74
N GLU A 331 1.79 66.91 -25.79
CA GLU A 331 1.86 67.88 -26.88
C GLU A 331 0.48 68.46 -27.21
N SER A 332 0.50 69.78 -27.29
CA SER A 332 -0.61 70.70 -27.11
C SER A 332 -1.40 71.01 -28.38
N SER A 333 -2.61 71.54 -28.15
CA SER A 333 -3.39 72.47 -29.00
C SER A 333 -4.07 71.86 -30.24
N SER A 334 -5.39 71.96 -30.39
CA SER A 334 -6.15 73.21 -30.55
C SER A 334 -7.69 72.96 -30.54
N PRO A 335 -8.53 74.01 -30.41
CA PRO A 335 -9.97 73.91 -30.15
C PRO A 335 -10.84 74.05 -31.42
N GLU A 336 -12.17 74.02 -31.22
CA GLU A 336 -13.29 74.23 -32.20
C GLU A 336 -13.76 72.98 -32.97
N SER A 337 -15.05 72.73 -33.19
CA SER A 337 -16.30 73.33 -32.71
C SER A 337 -17.44 72.35 -33.06
N SER A 338 -18.51 72.40 -32.26
CA SER A 338 -19.90 72.46 -32.71
C SER A 338 -20.37 71.51 -33.84
N ILE A 339 -21.23 70.53 -33.49
CA ILE A 339 -22.61 70.38 -33.99
C ILE A 339 -23.18 69.03 -33.46
N MET A 340 -24.09 69.14 -32.49
CA MET A 340 -25.24 68.22 -32.29
C MET A 340 -26.33 68.59 -33.33
N PRO A 341 -27.36 67.77 -33.69
CA PRO A 341 -28.06 66.80 -32.83
C PRO A 341 -28.72 65.57 -33.54
N CYS A 342 -29.45 64.78 -32.72
CA CYS A 342 -30.73 64.09 -33.01
C CYS A 342 -30.78 62.59 -33.44
N THR A 343 -31.01 61.73 -32.43
CA THR A 343 -32.17 60.80 -32.23
C THR A 343 -32.38 59.57 -33.19
N PRO A 344 -33.32 58.62 -32.91
CA PRO A 344 -33.07 57.29 -32.31
C PRO A 344 -33.56 56.08 -33.15
N ALA A 345 -33.14 54.85 -32.82
CA ALA A 345 -33.90 53.60 -33.02
C ALA A 345 -33.13 52.43 -32.38
N THR A 346 -33.67 51.78 -31.36
CA THR A 346 -34.45 50.52 -31.47
C THR A 346 -33.60 49.33 -31.93
N GLU A 347 -33.11 48.53 -30.97
CA GLU A 347 -32.93 47.10 -31.22
C GLU A 347 -33.40 46.29 -30.00
N LYS A 348 -34.54 45.63 -30.20
CA LYS A 348 -35.12 44.62 -29.31
C LYS A 348 -34.22 43.40 -29.34
N LEU A 349 -33.73 42.95 -28.18
CA LEU A 349 -33.19 41.60 -28.03
C LEU A 349 -34.31 40.66 -27.52
N PRO A 350 -34.43 39.44 -28.06
CA PRO A 350 -35.54 38.54 -27.75
C PRO A 350 -35.37 37.84 -26.41
N GLU A 351 -36.47 37.85 -25.64
CA GLU A 351 -36.73 36.98 -24.49
C GLU A 351 -36.53 35.52 -24.87
N ARG A 352 -35.75 34.78 -24.07
CA ARG A 352 -35.76 33.31 -24.10
C ARG A 352 -36.82 32.79 -23.13
N PRO A 353 -37.62 31.78 -23.53
CA PRO A 353 -38.62 31.19 -22.65
C PRO A 353 -37.94 30.39 -21.55
N PHE A 354 -38.35 30.66 -20.31
CA PHE A 354 -38.21 29.72 -19.20
C PHE A 354 -39.34 28.70 -19.34
N ASP A 355 -39.00 27.51 -19.81
CA ASP A 355 -39.90 26.37 -19.70
C ASP A 355 -39.79 25.70 -18.33
N GLU A 356 -41.00 25.39 -17.88
CA GLU A 356 -41.47 24.88 -16.63
C GLU A 356 -41.09 23.42 -16.32
N ILE A 357 -41.00 23.16 -15.01
CA ILE A 357 -41.60 22.02 -14.28
C ILE A 357 -41.10 20.60 -14.62
N LYS A 358 -40.45 19.99 -13.62
CA LYS A 358 -40.91 18.66 -13.14
C LYS A 358 -40.84 18.56 -11.61
N LYS A 359 -42.04 18.46 -11.01
CA LYS A 359 -42.34 18.03 -9.64
C LYS A 359 -41.98 16.55 -9.44
N GLU A 360 -41.55 16.20 -8.22
CA GLU A 360 -41.78 14.95 -7.46
C GLU A 360 -40.70 14.87 -6.35
N GLY A 361 -40.93 14.65 -5.07
CA GLY A 361 -42.12 14.49 -4.24
C GLY A 361 -41.60 14.50 -2.80
N SER A 362 -42.08 15.44 -1.98
CA SER A 362 -41.70 15.56 -0.56
C SER A 362 -42.74 14.81 0.27
N SER A 363 -42.46 13.56 0.62
CA SER A 363 -43.25 12.85 1.63
C SER A 363 -42.78 13.27 3.02
N ARG A 364 -43.68 13.97 3.73
CA ARG A 364 -43.77 14.01 5.19
C ARG A 364 -43.56 12.61 5.77
N SER A 365 -42.79 12.51 6.85
CA SER A 365 -42.94 11.44 7.83
C SER A 365 -43.14 12.12 9.17
N ASP A 366 -44.34 11.90 9.69
CA ASP A 366 -44.84 12.46 10.92
C ASP A 366 -44.21 11.83 12.16
N CYS A 367 -44.18 12.67 13.17
CA CYS A 367 -43.94 12.39 14.58
C CYS A 367 -44.84 11.25 15.09
N HIS A 368 -44.25 10.28 15.80
CA HIS A 368 -44.96 9.55 16.84
C HIS A 368 -44.08 9.45 18.09
N GLN A 369 -44.47 10.23 19.10
CA GLN A 369 -44.22 9.97 20.52
C GLN A 369 -45.28 9.00 21.08
N LEU A 370 -44.96 8.45 22.26
CA LEU A 370 -45.72 7.57 23.18
C LEU A 370 -45.44 6.07 22.92
N VAL A 371 -45.00 5.25 23.88
CA VAL A 371 -45.05 5.27 25.37
C VAL A 371 -43.72 4.77 25.94
#